data_AF-A0A6I0FRX6-F1
#
_entry.id   AF-A0A6I0FRX6-F1
#
_cell.length_a   1.000
_cell.length_b   1.000
_cell.length_c   1.000
_cell.angle_alpha   90.00
_cell.angle_beta   90.00
_cell.angle_gamma   90.00
#
_symmetry.space_group_name_H-M   'P 1'
#
loop_
_entity.id
_entity.type
_entity.pdbx_description
1 polymer ?
#
loop_
_entity_poly.entity_id
_entity_poly.type
_entity_poly.pdbx_seq_one_letter_code
_entity_poly.pdbx_strand_id
1 'polypeptide(L)'
;MHTETVEQRRARARQHYALASAGTAVGLGLLLLAVLGFVGVGGLATIIPWTLVISLFFLIPGIAGVVRGPGQPSTYIIPRPQQRTRMRGTAAAR
;
A
#
# COMPACT_ATOMS: atom_id res chain seq x y z
N MET A 1 11.25 18.28 12.79
CA MET A 1 10.48 17.16 13.37
C MET A 1 9.12 17.18 12.69
N HIS A 2 8.89 16.42 11.61
CA HIS A 2 7.56 16.32 11.02
C HIS A 2 6.88 15.12 11.65
N THR A 3 6.39 15.31 12.86
CA THR A 3 5.47 14.38 13.49
C THR A 3 4.24 14.33 12.61
N GLU A 4 4.00 13.21 11.92
CA GLU A 4 2.71 12.95 11.29
C GLU A 4 1.62 13.22 12.34
N THR A 5 0.70 14.13 12.01
CA THR A 5 -0.40 14.44 12.91
C THR A 5 -1.28 13.20 13.08
N VAL A 6 -2.03 13.14 14.18
CA VAL A 6 -2.98 12.04 14.43
C VAL A 6 -3.94 11.88 13.25
N GLU A 7 -4.36 12.99 12.66
CA GLU A 7 -5.22 13.02 11.46
C GLU A 7 -4.53 12.43 10.23
N GLN A 8 -3.24 12.73 9.99
CA GLN A 8 -2.49 12.14 8.87
C GLN A 8 -2.33 10.62 9.03
N ARG A 9 -2.07 10.11 10.24
CA ARG A 9 -2.04 8.65 10.49
C ARG A 9 -3.38 7.99 10.25
N ARG A 10 -4.48 8.61 10.71
CA ARG A 10 -5.84 8.10 10.49
C ARG A 10 -6.19 8.08 9.01
N ALA A 11 -5.86 9.14 8.27
CA ALA A 11 -6.09 9.23 6.84
C ALA A 11 -5.33 8.13 6.08
N ARG A 12 -4.05 7.91 6.42
CA ARG A 12 -3.22 6.85 5.83
C ARG A 12 -3.75 5.45 6.14
N ALA A 13 -4.20 5.21 7.37
CA ALA A 13 -4.83 3.94 7.74
C ALA A 13 -6.13 3.71 6.95
N ARG A 14 -6.98 4.72 6.81
CA ARG A 14 -8.20 4.63 5.99
C ARG A 14 -7.88 4.34 4.53
N GLN A 15 -6.88 4.99 3.96
CA GLN A 15 -6.44 4.74 2.58
C GLN A 15 -5.94 3.30 2.40
N HIS A 16 -5.13 2.79 3.35
CA HIS A 16 -4.68 1.40 3.33
C HIS A 16 -5.85 0.42 3.31
N TYR A 17 -6.78 0.56 4.24
CA TYR A 17 -7.94 -0.33 4.31
C TYR A 17 -8.87 -0.19 3.10
N ALA A 18 -9.04 1.01 2.55
CA ALA A 18 -9.84 1.24 1.35
C ALA A 18 -9.22 0.57 0.12
N LEU A 19 -7.90 0.69 -0.07
CA LEU A 19 -7.19 0.04 -1.18
C LEU A 19 -7.17 -1.49 -1.01
N ALA A 20 -6.92 -1.97 0.21
CA ALA A 20 -6.90 -3.40 0.49
C ALA A 20 -8.28 -4.05 0.31
N SER A 21 -9.36 -3.40 0.77
CA SER A 21 -10.72 -3.88 0.58
C SER A 21 -11.17 -3.82 -0.87
N ALA A 22 -10.86 -2.73 -1.59
CA ALA A 22 -11.15 -2.60 -3.02
C ALA A 22 -10.43 -3.68 -3.83
N GLY A 23 -9.13 -3.90 -3.59
CA GLY A 23 -8.36 -4.96 -4.23
C GLY A 23 -8.95 -6.35 -3.94
N THR A 24 -9.33 -6.61 -2.69
CA THR A 24 -9.98 -7.86 -2.30
C THR A 24 -11.30 -8.06 -3.05
N ALA A 25 -12.15 -7.02 -3.14
CA ALA A 25 -13.43 -7.09 -3.84
C ALA A 25 -13.27 -7.35 -5.33
N VAL A 26 -12.31 -6.69 -5.98
CA VAL A 26 -11.97 -6.93 -7.40
C VAL A 26 -11.48 -8.37 -7.60
N GLY A 27 -10.57 -8.84 -6.74
CA GLY A 27 -10.10 -10.23 -6.77
C GLY A 27 -11.24 -11.23 -6.63
N LEU A 28 -12.18 -11.01 -5.70
CA LEU A 28 -13.33 -11.87 -5.48
C LEU A 28 -14.28 -11.91 -6.68
N GLY A 29 -14.55 -10.75 -7.30
CA GLY A 29 -15.38 -10.67 -8.50
C GLY A 29 -14.78 -11.42 -9.69
N LEU A 30 -13.48 -11.27 -9.91
CA LEU A 30 -12.77 -12.02 -10.97
C LEU A 30 -12.70 -13.52 -10.68
N LEU A 31 -12.55 -13.92 -9.41
CA LEU A 31 -12.59 -15.32 -9.01
C LEU A 31 -13.96 -15.93 -9.31
N LEU A 32 -15.05 -15.22 -9.00
CA LEU A 32 -16.41 -15.67 -9.34
C LEU A 32 -16.56 -15.86 -10.85
N LEU A 33 -16.11 -14.90 -11.66
CA LEU A 33 -16.14 -15.03 -13.13
C LEU A 33 -15.33 -16.25 -13.62
N ALA A 34 -14.15 -16.50 -13.03
CA ALA A 34 -13.36 -17.68 -13.36
C ALA A 34 -14.08 -18.98 -12.99
N VAL A 35 -14.76 -19.03 -11.84
CA VAL A 35 -15.59 -20.18 -11.43
C VAL A 35 -16.76 -20.38 -12.40
N LEU A 36 -17.46 -19.32 -12.81
CA LEU A 36 -18.55 -19.42 -13.78
C LEU A 36 -18.05 -19.94 -15.14
N GLY A 37 -16.90 -19.44 -15.62
CA GLY A 37 -16.27 -19.95 -16.83
C GLY A 37 -15.89 -21.43 -16.72
N PHE A 38 -15.43 -21.87 -15.55
CA PHE A 38 -15.07 -23.26 -15.30
C PHE A 38 -16.29 -24.18 -15.28
N VAL A 39 -17.42 -23.72 -14.74
CA VAL A 39 -18.71 -24.43 -14.74
C VAL A 39 -19.36 -24.48 -16.13
N GLY A 40 -18.78 -23.80 -17.12
CA GLY A 40 -19.22 -23.88 -18.51
C GLY A 40 -20.22 -22.80 -18.93
N VAL A 41 -20.28 -21.66 -18.22
CA VAL A 41 -21.07 -20.52 -18.66
C VAL A 41 -20.51 -19.99 -19.99
N GLY A 42 -21.34 -20.00 -21.02
CA GLY A 42 -20.97 -19.60 -22.38
C GLY A 42 -20.35 -18.20 -22.43
N GLY A 43 -19.25 -18.06 -23.18
CA GLY A 43 -18.51 -16.79 -23.32
C GLY A 43 -17.44 -16.54 -22.27
N LEU A 44 -17.44 -17.26 -21.13
CA LEU A 44 -16.41 -17.10 -20.08
C LEU A 44 -15.28 -18.13 -20.15
N ALA A 45 -15.51 -19.28 -20.79
CA ALA A 45 -14.50 -20.35 -20.90
C ALA A 45 -13.23 -19.92 -21.67
N THR A 46 -13.35 -18.96 -22.59
CA THR A 46 -12.21 -18.41 -23.37
C THR A 46 -11.31 -17.47 -22.57
N ILE A 47 -11.76 -17.02 -21.39
CA ILE A 47 -11.06 -16.03 -20.55
C ILE A 47 -10.27 -16.72 -19.41
N ILE A 48 -10.39 -18.04 -19.29
CA ILE A 48 -9.57 -18.89 -18.41
C ILE A 48 -8.28 -19.23 -19.18
N PRO A 49 -7.09 -19.17 -18.56
CA PRO A 49 -6.81 -19.04 -17.12
C PRO A 49 -6.60 -17.62 -16.61
N TRP A 50 -6.60 -16.61 -17.48
CA TRP A 50 -6.16 -15.25 -17.13
C TRP A 50 -6.99 -14.61 -16.01
N THR A 51 -8.31 -14.77 -16.04
CA THR A 51 -9.21 -14.30 -14.97
C THR A 51 -8.83 -14.85 -13.60
N LEU A 52 -8.47 -16.13 -13.52
CA LEU A 52 -8.03 -16.78 -12.28
C LEU A 52 -6.70 -16.17 -11.79
N VAL A 53 -5.71 -16.02 -12.67
CA VAL A 53 -4.40 -15.46 -12.29
C VAL A 53 -4.53 -14.02 -11.80
N ILE A 54 -5.31 -13.19 -12.50
CA ILE A 54 -5.55 -11.81 -12.10
C ILE A 54 -6.29 -11.77 -10.76
N SER A 55 -7.30 -12.64 -10.56
CA SER A 55 -8.02 -12.73 -9.29
C SER A 55 -7.07 -12.96 -8.11
N LEU A 56 -6.15 -13.94 -8.24
CA LEU A 56 -5.18 -14.28 -7.20
C LEU A 56 -4.23 -13.12 -6.91
N PHE A 57 -3.78 -12.41 -7.95
CA PHE A 57 -2.88 -11.27 -7.80
C PHE A 57 -3.50 -10.13 -6.97
N PHE A 58 -4.80 -9.89 -7.09
CA PHE A 58 -5.50 -8.89 -6.29
C PHE A 58 -5.95 -9.41 -4.92
N LEU A 59 -6.40 -10.67 -4.87
CA LEU A 59 -6.99 -11.26 -3.68
C LEU A 59 -5.96 -11.51 -2.57
N ILE A 60 -4.80 -12.07 -2.90
CA ILE A 60 -3.77 -12.42 -1.91
C ILE A 60 -3.24 -11.19 -1.16
N PRO A 61 -2.71 -10.14 -1.83
CA PRO A 61 -2.25 -8.94 -1.14
C PRO A 61 -3.41 -8.13 -0.54
N GLY A 62 -4.61 -8.15 -1.15
CA GLY A 62 -5.80 -7.51 -0.60
C GLY A 62 -6.17 -8.08 0.77
N ILE A 63 -6.35 -9.40 0.88
CA ILE A 63 -6.66 -10.08 2.15
C ILE A 63 -5.53 -9.87 3.15
N ALA A 64 -4.27 -10.03 2.74
CA ALA A 64 -3.13 -9.81 3.62
C ALA A 64 -3.10 -8.37 4.16
N GLY A 65 -3.44 -7.38 3.33
CA GLY A 65 -3.54 -5.98 3.72
C GLY A 65 -4.68 -5.69 4.70
N VAL A 66 -5.83 -6.34 4.54
CA VAL A 66 -6.96 -6.22 5.49
C VAL A 66 -6.63 -6.88 6.84
N VAL A 67 -6.04 -8.08 6.82
CA VAL A 67 -5.74 -8.86 8.04
C VAL A 67 -4.56 -8.28 8.84
N ARG A 68 -3.47 -7.89 8.17
CA ARG A 68 -2.25 -7.40 8.84
C ARG A 68 -2.31 -5.90 9.15
N GLY A 69 -3.21 -5.16 8.50
CA GLY A 69 -3.34 -3.72 8.66
C GLY A 69 -2.19 -2.92 8.05
N PRO A 70 -2.22 -1.58 8.19
CA PRO A 70 -1.19 -0.69 7.68
C PRO A 70 0.12 -0.90 8.45
N GLY A 71 1.19 -1.26 7.73
CA GLY A 71 2.51 -1.47 8.34
C GLY A 71 3.01 -0.24 9.09
N GLN A 72 3.72 -0.44 10.20
CA GLN A 72 4.33 0.66 10.93
C GLN A 72 5.40 1.35 10.06
N PRO A 73 5.38 2.69 9.97
CA PRO A 73 6.47 3.41 9.32
C PRO A 73 7.79 3.16 10.06
N SER A 74 8.87 3.04 9.30
CA SER A 74 10.22 2.84 9.86
C SER A 74 10.56 3.93 10.86
N THR A 75 11.00 3.51 12.05
CA THR A 75 11.52 4.37 13.12
C THR A 75 12.99 4.72 12.93
N TYR A 76 13.65 4.19 11.89
CA TYR A 76 15.06 4.42 11.63
C TYR A 76 15.29 5.89 11.24
N ILE A 77 15.93 6.64 12.15
CA ILE A 77 16.34 8.02 11.91
C ILE A 77 17.74 7.99 11.31
N ILE A 78 17.85 8.36 10.03
CA ILE A 78 19.15 8.65 9.41
C ILE A 78 19.72 9.88 10.13
N PRO A 79 20.87 9.78 10.80
CA PRO A 79 21.48 10.93 11.46
C PRO A 79 21.73 12.02 10.41
N ARG A 80 21.10 13.19 10.60
CA ARG A 80 21.51 14.37 9.83
C ARG A 80 22.92 14.72 10.31
N PRO A 81 23.91 14.89 9.41
CA PRO A 81 25.19 15.43 9.84
C PRO A 81 24.91 16.76 10.54
N GLN A 82 25.29 16.87 11.82
CA GLN A 82 25.18 18.13 12.53
C GLN A 82 26.00 19.13 11.72
N GLN A 83 25.34 20.15 11.16
CA GLN A 83 26.07 21.30 10.64
C GLN A 83 26.90 21.79 11.81
N ARG A 84 28.22 21.57 11.76
CA ARG A 84 29.14 22.29 12.62
C ARG A 84 28.92 23.73 12.21
N THR A 85 28.11 24.48 12.96
CA THR A 85 28.21 25.93 12.98
C THR A 85 29.68 26.18 13.26
N ARG A 86 30.41 26.51 12.21
CA ARG A 86 31.81 26.88 12.29
C ARG A 86 31.79 28.20 13.04
N MET A 87 31.81 28.12 14.37
CA MET A 87 32.15 29.27 15.20
C MET A 87 33.52 29.73 14.71
N ARG A 88 33.66 31.00 14.35
CA ARG A 88 34.43 32.00 15.13
C ARG A 88 34.58 33.25 14.27
N GLY A 89 34.25 34.39 14.87
CA GLY A 89 34.19 35.67 14.19
C GLY A 89 35.55 36.14 13.66
N THR A 90 35.50 36.71 12.47
CA THR A 90 36.44 37.72 11.94
C THR A 90 35.76 38.38 10.75
N ALA A 91 34.73 39.20 10.99
CA ALA A 91 34.22 40.14 9.98
C ALA A 91 33.72 41.45 10.61
N ALA A 92 34.21 41.75 11.83
CA ALA A 92 34.12 43.07 12.44
C ALA A 92 35.55 43.60 12.58
N ALA A 93 36.22 43.87 11.45
CA ALA A 93 37.45 44.64 11.39
C ALA A 93 37.79 44.97 9.93
N ARG A 94 37.12 45.99 9.38
CA ARG A 94 37.67 47.10 8.55
C ARG A 94 36.56 47.75 7.75
#